data_AF-A0A6I2FKB1-F1
#
_entry.id   AF-A0A6I2FKB1-F1
#
_cell.length_a   1.000
_cell.length_b   1.000
_cell.length_c   1.000
_cell.angle_alpha   90.00
_cell.angle_beta   90.00
_cell.angle_gamma   90.00
#
_symmetry.space_group_name_H-M   'P 1'
#
loop_
_entity.id
_entity.type
_entity.pdbx_description
1 polymer ?
#
loop_
_entity_poly.entity_id
_entity_poly.type
_entity_poly.pdbx_seq_one_letter_code
_entity_poly.pdbx_strand_id
1 'polypeptide(L)' 'MSAAQADAAADEPLRIEVVRGTPTDEELAALIAVVSEEYSSQEAAATAADEPSRSAWDLTARSLREPLRREFGWGGFAG' A
#
# COMPACT_ATOMS: atom_id res chain seq x y z
N MET A 1 25.13 -5.67 -10.25
CA MET A 1 24.66 -5.96 -8.88
C MET A 1 23.70 -7.12 -8.98
N SER A 2 24.05 -8.26 -8.37
CA SER A 2 23.41 -9.57 -8.57
C SER A 2 22.14 -9.72 -7.72
N ALA A 3 21.14 -10.48 -8.20
CA ALA A 3 19.87 -10.76 -7.53
C ALA A 3 20.03 -11.42 -6.14
N ALA A 4 21.17 -12.08 -5.87
CA ALA A 4 21.48 -12.64 -4.55
C ALA A 4 21.65 -11.56 -3.45
N GLN A 5 21.91 -10.30 -3.80
CA GLN A 5 22.05 -9.21 -2.84
C GLN A 5 20.69 -8.66 -2.37
N ALA A 6 19.61 -8.88 -3.14
CA ALA A 6 18.26 -8.44 -2.79
C ALA A 6 17.62 -9.35 -1.73
N ASP A 7 17.94 -10.64 -1.77
CA ASP A 7 17.45 -11.64 -0.80
C ASP A 7 18.03 -11.39 0.61
N ALA A 8 19.28 -10.93 0.69
CA ALA A 8 19.95 -10.63 1.96
C ALA A 8 19.45 -9.34 2.66
N ALA A 9 18.79 -8.43 1.93
CA ALA A 9 18.21 -7.23 2.51
C ALA A 9 16.81 -7.47 3.10
N ALA A 10 16.17 -8.59 2.75
CA ALA A 10 14.83 -8.97 3.21
C ALA A 10 14.84 -9.67 4.58
N ASP A 11 16.01 -9.99 5.14
CA ASP A 11 16.17 -10.81 6.34
C ASP A 11 16.55 -9.99 7.60
N GLU A 12 16.34 -8.67 7.58
CA GLU A 12 16.51 -7.88 8.81
C GLU A 12 15.35 -8.21 9.77
N PRO A 13 15.64 -8.76 10.97
CA PRO A 13 14.58 -9.23 11.86
C PRO A 13 13.74 -8.06 12.37
N LEU A 14 12.41 -8.24 12.37
CA LEU A 14 11.45 -7.27 12.91
C LEU A 14 11.79 -6.94 14.37
N ARG A 15 12.15 -5.68 14.64
CA ARG A 15 12.49 -5.19 15.98
C ARG A 15 11.26 -4.61 16.68
N ILE A 16 10.87 -5.21 17.80
CA ILE A 16 9.77 -4.75 18.64
C ILE A 16 10.32 -4.40 20.03
N GLU A 17 10.04 -3.18 20.50
CA GLU A 17 10.43 -2.71 21.84
C GLU A 17 9.20 -2.30 22.66
N VAL A 18 9.08 -2.84 23.87
CA VAL A 18 8.03 -2.48 24.82
C VAL A 18 8.48 -1.27 25.65
N VAL A 19 7.93 -0.10 25.36
CA VAL A 19 8.30 1.15 26.04
C VAL A 19 7.62 1.27 27.42
N ARG A 20 6.46 0.63 27.61
CA ARG A 20 5.69 0.68 28.86
C ARG A 20 4.86 -0.58 29.07
N GLY A 21 4.74 -0.99 30.33
CA GLY A 21 3.96 -2.17 30.74
C GLY A 21 4.81 -3.44 30.75
N THR A 22 4.20 -4.54 31.16
CA THR A 22 4.84 -5.86 31.21
C THR A 22 3.86 -6.85 30.58
N PRO A 23 3.82 -6.96 29.24
CA PRO A 23 2.95 -7.93 28.59
C PRO A 23 3.34 -9.33 29.04
N THR A 24 2.35 -10.21 29.09
CA THR A 24 2.60 -11.64 29.25
C THR A 24 3.24 -12.21 27.99
N ASP A 25 3.91 -13.36 28.11
CA ASP A 25 4.53 -14.05 26.98
C ASP A 25 3.52 -14.38 25.88
N GLU A 26 2.28 -14.71 26.28
CA GLU A 26 1.19 -15.03 25.35
C GLU A 26 0.72 -13.80 24.57
N GLU A 27 0.56 -12.66 25.24
CA GLU A 27 0.19 -11.40 24.57
C GLU A 27 1.29 -10.93 23.61
N LEU A 28 2.55 -11.04 24.02
CA LEU A 28 3.68 -10.68 23.15
C LEU A 28 3.76 -11.60 21.93
N ALA A 29 3.56 -12.90 22.11
CA ALA A 29 3.51 -13.87 21.01
C ALA A 29 2.37 -13.58 20.04
N ALA A 30 1.17 -13.27 20.55
CA ALA A 30 0.01 -12.91 19.74
C ALA A 30 0.28 -11.65 18.91
N LEU A 31 0.89 -10.62 19.51
CA LEU A 31 1.26 -9.39 18.81
C LEU A 31 2.29 -9.65 17.71
N ILE A 32 3.35 -10.41 18.01
CA ILE A 32 4.38 -10.77 17.02
C ILE A 32 3.75 -11.49 15.83
N ALA A 33 2.87 -12.47 16.08
CA ALA A 33 2.21 -13.23 15.02
C ALA A 33 1.43 -12.33 14.07
N VAL A 34 0.57 -11.45 14.61
CA VAL A 34 -0.28 -10.54 13.82
C VAL A 34 0.55 -9.55 13.01
N VAL A 35 1.53 -8.90 13.65
CA VAL A 35 2.35 -7.88 12.97
C VAL A 35 3.23 -8.50 11.89
N SER A 36 3.77 -9.69 12.14
CA SER A 36 4.60 -10.39 11.15
C SER A 36 3.79 -10.83 9.94
N GLU A 37 2.55 -11.30 10.15
CA GLU A 37 1.64 -11.66 9.07
C GLU A 37 1.25 -10.45 8.23
N GLU A 38 0.86 -9.34 8.86
CA GLU A 38 0.50 -8.10 8.16
C GLU A 38 1.69 -7.54 7.36
N TYR A 39 2.89 -7.53 7.94
CA TYR A 39 4.08 -7.07 7.23
C TYR A 39 4.38 -7.97 6.00
N SER A 40 4.30 -9.29 6.18
CA SER A 40 4.50 -10.25 5.08
C SER A 40 3.45 -10.09 3.97
N SER A 41 2.20 -9.84 4.34
CA SER A 41 1.09 -9.57 3.41
C SER A 41 1.31 -8.28 2.63
N GLN A 42 1.76 -7.22 3.30
CA GLN A 42 2.06 -5.94 2.66
C GLN A 42 3.27 -6.02 1.72
N GLU A 43 4.34 -6.72 2.11
CA GLU A 43 5.50 -6.99 1.23
C GLU A 43 5.09 -7.77 -0.02
N ALA A 44 4.24 -8.80 0.14
CA ALA A 44 3.69 -9.56 -0.98
C ALA A 44 2.80 -8.69 -1.90
N ALA A 45 1.99 -7.82 -1.33
CA ALA A 45 1.15 -6.89 -2.10
C ALA A 45 1.97 -5.80 -2.81
N ALA A 46 3.03 -5.30 -2.18
CA ALA A 46 3.93 -4.29 -2.76
C ALA A 46 4.77 -4.84 -3.92
N THR A 47 5.09 -6.14 -3.88
CA THR A 47 5.83 -6.84 -4.94
C THR A 47 4.93 -7.47 -6.00
N ALA A 48 3.62 -7.57 -5.75
CA ALA A 48 2.66 -7.97 -6.77
C ALA A 48 2.64 -6.95 -7.91
N ALA A 49 2.63 -7.45 -9.14
CA ALA A 49 2.41 -6.57 -10.29
C ALA A 49 1.00 -5.99 -10.19
N ASP A 50 0.88 -4.66 -10.28
CA ASP A 50 -0.42 -4.02 -10.45
C ASP A 50 -1.12 -4.67 -11.64
N GLU A 51 -2.31 -5.23 -11.40
CA GLU A 51 -3.18 -5.60 -12.52
C GLU A 51 -3.41 -4.33 -13.36
N PRO A 52 -3.35 -4.43 -14.69
CA PRO A 52 -3.59 -3.28 -15.55
C PRO A 52 -5.04 -2.81 -15.39
N SER A 53 -5.25 -1.90 -14.44
CA SER A 53 -6.52 -1.24 -14.20
C SER A 53 -6.51 0.09 -14.93
N ARG A 54 -7.68 0.48 -15.46
CA ARG A 54 -7.83 1.80 -16.06
C ARG A 54 -7.92 2.82 -14.93
N SER A 55 -7.02 3.79 -14.91
CA SER A 55 -7.09 4.86 -13.93
C SER A 55 -8.38 5.68 -14.11
N ALA A 56 -8.87 6.28 -13.03
CA ALA A 56 -9.99 7.23 -13.11
C ALA A 56 -9.68 8.36 -14.12
N TRP A 57 -8.41 8.78 -14.18
CA TRP A 57 -7.91 9.72 -15.18
C TRP A 57 -8.02 9.22 -16.62
N ASP A 58 -7.66 7.96 -16.92
CA ASP A 58 -7.81 7.36 -18.26
C ASP A 58 -9.27 7.25 -18.69
N LEU A 59 -10.19 7.08 -17.74
CA LEU A 59 -11.61 7.07 -17.99
C LEU A 59 -12.12 8.48 -18.34
N THR A 60 -11.74 9.50 -17.55
CA THR A 60 -12.20 10.89 -17.74
C THR A 60 -11.47 11.63 -18.86
N ALA A 61 -10.22 11.30 -19.18
CA ALA A 61 -9.44 11.98 -20.22
C ALA A 61 -10.10 11.89 -21.61
N ARG A 62 -10.92 10.88 -21.87
CA ARG A 62 -11.65 10.74 -23.14
C ARG A 62 -12.70 11.83 -23.34
N SER A 63 -13.39 12.25 -22.28
CA SER A 63 -14.41 13.31 -22.37
C SER A 63 -13.79 14.70 -22.53
N LEU A 64 -12.50 14.85 -22.21
CA LEU A 64 -11.72 16.09 -22.39
C LEU A 64 -11.16 16.26 -23.81
N ARG A 65 -11.40 15.32 -24.74
CA ARG A 65 -10.97 15.45 -26.14
C ARG A 65 -11.81 16.45 -26.94
N GLU A 66 -13.03 16.71 -26.49
CA GLU A 66 -13.84 17.80 -26.98
C GLU A 66 -13.49 19.08 -26.22
N PRO A 67 -13.42 20.25 -26.86
CA PRO A 67 -13.21 21.52 -26.17
C PRO A 67 -14.17 21.70 -24.99
N LEU A 68 -13.60 22.06 -23.84
CA LEU A 68 -14.36 22.26 -22.62
C LEU A 68 -15.39 23.39 -22.81
N ARG A 69 -16.68 23.08 -22.61
CA ARG A 69 -17.77 24.07 -22.73
C ARG A 69 -17.76 25.02 -21.53
N ARG A 70 -17.02 26.12 -21.65
CA ARG A 70 -16.83 27.15 -20.61
C ARG A 70 -18.12 27.83 -20.17
N GLU A 71 -19.15 27.74 -20.98
CA GLU A 71 -20.50 28.30 -20.77
C GLU A 71 -21.31 27.61 -19.67
N PHE A 72 -20.90 26.42 -19.20
CA PHE A 72 -21.59 25.70 -18.11
C PHE A 72 -20.98 25.90 -16.71
N GLY A 73 -19.90 26.68 -16.56
CA GLY A 73 -19.23 26.92 -15.27
C GLY A 73 -18.66 25.65 -14.60
N TRP A 74 -18.00 25.81 -13.46
CA TRP A 74 -17.59 24.70 -12.58
C TRP A 74 -18.65 24.53 -11.49
N GLY A 75 -19.61 23.62 -11.67
CA GLY A 75 -20.74 23.50 -10.72
C GLY A 75 -21.44 22.15 -10.63
N GLY A 76 -20.91 21.10 -11.27
CA GLY A 76 -21.59 19.80 -11.36
C GLY A 76 -21.10 18.68 -10.44
N PHE A 77 -20.01 18.88 -9.68
CA PHE A 77 -19.49 17.86 -8.77
C PHE A 77 -20.14 18.02 -7.39
N ALA A 78 -21.30 17.40 -7.22
CA ALA A 78 -21.77 16.98 -5.90
C ALA A 78 -21.25 15.54 -5.71
N GLY A 79 -20.46 15.32 -4.67
CA GLY A 79 -19.77 14.06 -4.40
C GLY A 79 -20.68 12.84 -4.32
#